data_AF-A0A1F3D7Y1-F1
#
_entry.id   AF-A0A1F3D7Y1-F1
#
_cell.length_a   1.000
_cell.length_b   1.000
_cell.length_c   1.000
_cell.angle_alpha   90.00
_cell.angle_beta   90.00
_cell.angle_gamma   90.00
#
_symmetry.space_group_name_H-M   'P 1'
#
loop_
_entity.id
_entity.type
_entity.pdbx_description
1 polymer ?
#
loop_
_entity_poly.entity_id
_entity_poly.type
_entity_poly.pdbx_seq_one_letter_code
_entity_poly.pdbx_strand_id
1 'polypeptide(L)'
;MKIQDIIIEQKEKLTNHLNKNELATGEIIFNNGRCQILSQSPSCYELIIVDESGNKTLEYSLDIDENGVITPVINGKSADWDRHSYACLLQAESEMHLPDPREHQAHKKYTREGMIKRVLQERKLKAEKAEYRIQWAGNIYGDHILTNISFSKNLMYRTLMPKLSFFRNGSKFISLLEAC
;
A
#
# COMPACT_ATOMS: atom_id res chain seq x y z
N MET A 1 0.13 0.46 -31.84
CA MET A 1 -0.33 1.80 -31.42
C MET A 1 -0.35 1.84 -29.92
N LYS A 2 -0.05 2.99 -29.29
CA LYS A 2 -0.31 3.11 -27.85
C LYS A 2 -1.81 3.33 -27.65
N ILE A 3 -2.36 2.76 -26.58
CA ILE A 3 -3.79 2.85 -26.29
C ILE A 3 -4.26 4.30 -26.04
N GLN A 4 -3.34 5.17 -25.61
CA GLN A 4 -3.58 6.61 -25.48
C GLN A 4 -3.91 7.25 -26.83
N ASP A 5 -3.14 6.91 -27.87
CA ASP A 5 -3.34 7.45 -29.22
C ASP A 5 -4.72 7.04 -29.77
N ILE A 6 -5.15 5.80 -29.48
CA ILE A 6 -6.45 5.26 -29.89
C ILE A 6 -7.61 6.04 -29.25
N ILE A 7 -7.53 6.30 -27.94
CA ILE A 7 -8.58 7.01 -27.21
C ILE A 7 -8.67 8.48 -27.67
N ILE A 8 -7.53 9.13 -27.89
CA ILE A 8 -7.48 10.51 -28.42
C ILE A 8 -8.11 10.57 -29.81
N GLU A 9 -7.72 9.67 -30.71
CA GLU A 9 -8.28 9.62 -32.07
C GLU A 9 -9.79 9.37 -32.05
N GLN A 10 -10.26 8.47 -31.18
CA GLN A 10 -11.68 8.20 -31.04
C GLN A 10 -12.45 9.41 -30.52
N LYS A 11 -11.90 10.14 -29.54
CA LYS A 11 -12.49 11.37 -29.02
C LYS A 11 -12.62 12.46 -30.09
N GLU A 12 -11.59 12.64 -30.92
CA GLU A 12 -11.65 13.59 -32.05
C GLU A 12 -12.72 13.20 -33.08
N LYS A 13 -12.83 11.91 -33.42
CA LYS A 13 -13.90 11.40 -34.30
C LYS A 13 -15.28 11.70 -33.73
N LEU A 14 -15.49 11.44 -32.44
CA LEU A 14 -16.76 11.64 -31.77
C LEU A 14 -17.15 13.11 -31.61
N THR A 15 -16.18 14.00 -31.43
CA THR A 15 -16.41 15.45 -31.34
C THR A 15 -17.07 16.00 -32.61
N ASN A 16 -16.81 15.37 -33.77
CA ASN A 16 -17.41 15.75 -35.05
C ASN A 16 -18.74 15.02 -35.37
N HIS A 17 -19.01 13.89 -34.70
CA HIS A 17 -20.15 13.03 -35.00
C HIS A 17 -21.32 13.21 -34.02
N LEU A 18 -21.04 13.41 -32.73
CA LEU A 18 -22.05 13.58 -31.69
C LEU A 18 -22.66 14.98 -31.71
N ASN A 19 -23.90 15.08 -31.22
CA ASN A 19 -24.54 16.37 -31.04
C ASN A 19 -23.84 17.16 -29.92
N LYS A 20 -23.72 18.48 -30.06
CA LYS A 20 -23.14 19.38 -29.05
C LYS A 20 -23.76 19.21 -27.67
N ASN A 21 -25.08 18.97 -27.62
CA ASN A 21 -25.77 18.74 -26.36
C ASN A 21 -25.33 17.43 -25.68
N GLU A 22 -25.07 16.37 -26.45
CA GLU A 22 -24.60 15.10 -25.90
C GLU A 22 -23.17 15.17 -25.41
N LEU A 23 -22.29 15.85 -26.16
CA LEU A 23 -20.92 16.14 -25.75
C LEU A 23 -20.91 16.93 -24.43
N ALA A 24 -21.66 18.03 -24.37
CA ALA A 24 -21.76 18.85 -23.15
C ALA A 24 -22.31 18.05 -21.97
N THR A 25 -23.31 17.21 -22.19
CA THR A 25 -23.88 16.37 -21.12
C THR A 25 -22.88 15.32 -20.65
N GLY A 26 -22.14 14.69 -21.57
CA GLY A 26 -21.10 13.72 -21.21
C GLY A 26 -19.95 14.37 -20.42
N GLU A 27 -19.53 15.57 -20.79
CA GLU A 27 -18.58 16.37 -20.01
C GLU A 27 -19.10 16.70 -18.62
N ILE A 28 -20.38 17.07 -18.48
CA ILE A 28 -21.01 17.33 -17.18
C ILE A 28 -21.01 16.06 -16.32
N ILE A 29 -21.33 14.89 -16.88
CA ILE A 29 -21.32 13.61 -16.16
C ILE A 29 -19.90 13.30 -15.65
N PHE A 30 -18.89 13.45 -16.50
CA PHE A 30 -17.49 13.26 -16.16
C PHE A 30 -17.02 14.24 -15.07
N ASN A 31 -17.22 15.54 -15.27
CA ASN A 31 -16.77 16.59 -14.34
C ASN A 31 -17.44 16.50 -12.98
N ASN A 32 -18.68 16.00 -12.92
CA ASN A 32 -19.39 15.76 -11.66
C ASN A 32 -18.96 14.47 -10.95
N GLY A 33 -18.01 13.71 -11.50
CA GLY A 33 -17.52 12.45 -10.92
C GLY A 33 -18.57 11.34 -10.89
N ARG A 34 -19.55 11.38 -11.80
CA ARG A 34 -20.63 10.38 -11.87
C ARG A 34 -20.25 9.14 -12.66
N CYS A 35 -19.07 9.13 -13.29
CA CYS A 35 -18.50 7.99 -14.00
C CYS A 35 -17.29 7.47 -13.21
N GLN A 36 -17.19 6.15 -13.03
CA GLN A 36 -16.10 5.54 -12.28
C GLN A 36 -15.64 4.24 -12.96
N ILE A 37 -14.33 4.04 -13.07
CA ILE A 37 -13.75 2.80 -13.59
C ILE A 37 -13.83 1.73 -12.51
N LEU A 38 -14.35 0.56 -12.88
CA LEU A 38 -14.35 -0.65 -12.05
C LEU A 38 -13.11 -1.51 -12.34
N SER A 39 -12.80 -1.69 -13.62
CA SER A 39 -11.73 -2.57 -14.09
C SER A 39 -11.10 -2.03 -15.36
N GLN A 40 -9.81 -2.29 -15.52
CA GLN A 40 -9.03 -1.89 -16.68
C GLN A 40 -8.22 -3.07 -17.19
N SER A 41 -8.27 -3.29 -18.49
CA SER A 41 -7.43 -4.23 -19.22
C SER A 41 -6.95 -3.59 -20.53
N PRO A 42 -5.96 -4.19 -21.23
CA PRO A 42 -5.50 -3.68 -22.52
C PRO A 42 -6.59 -3.64 -23.60
N SER A 43 -7.65 -4.45 -23.48
CA SER A 43 -8.69 -4.62 -24.49
C SER A 43 -10.07 -4.17 -24.03
N CYS A 44 -10.24 -3.78 -22.77
CA CYS A 44 -11.54 -3.46 -22.20
C CYS A 44 -11.39 -2.55 -20.98
N TYR A 45 -12.26 -1.54 -20.89
CA TYR A 45 -12.50 -0.76 -19.68
C TYR A 45 -13.92 -1.00 -19.21
N GLU A 46 -14.09 -1.38 -17.95
CA GLU A 46 -15.41 -1.54 -17.34
C GLU A 46 -15.67 -0.35 -16.42
N LEU A 47 -16.80 0.32 -16.60
CA LEU A 47 -17.18 1.53 -15.89
C LEU A 47 -18.61 1.47 -15.40
N ILE A 48 -18.87 2.23 -14.34
CA ILE A 48 -20.22 2.51 -13.86
C ILE A 48 -20.54 3.98 -14.00
N ILE A 49 -21.78 4.26 -14.37
CA ILE A 49 -22.35 5.60 -14.35
C ILE A 49 -23.48 5.64 -13.34
N VAL A 50 -23.38 6.60 -12.42
CA VAL A 50 -24.45 6.92 -11.47
C VAL A 50 -25.39 7.93 -12.12
N ASP A 51 -26.66 7.57 -12.21
CA ASP A 51 -27.72 8.45 -12.71
C ASP A 51 -27.87 9.72 -11.85
N GLU A 52 -28.49 10.77 -12.39
CA GLU A 52 -28.62 12.06 -11.71
C GLU A 52 -29.33 11.98 -10.36
N SER A 53 -30.24 11.00 -10.23
CA SER A 53 -30.99 10.72 -9.02
C SER A 53 -30.20 9.95 -7.94
N GLY A 54 -29.02 9.42 -8.28
CA GLY A 54 -28.21 8.58 -7.39
C GLY A 54 -28.75 7.16 -7.16
N ASN A 55 -29.95 6.84 -7.67
CA ASN A 55 -30.66 5.60 -7.34
C ASN A 55 -30.41 4.47 -8.35
N LYS A 56 -29.85 4.78 -9.52
CA LYS A 56 -29.57 3.80 -10.58
C LYS A 56 -28.13 3.91 -11.02
N THR A 57 -27.47 2.76 -11.10
CA THR A 57 -26.15 2.60 -11.69
C THR A 57 -26.28 1.84 -12.99
N LEU A 58 -25.64 2.34 -14.03
CA LEU A 58 -25.55 1.69 -15.34
C LEU A 58 -24.12 1.20 -15.53
N GLU A 59 -23.99 -0.07 -15.92
CA GLU A 59 -22.70 -0.68 -16.25
C GLU A 59 -22.43 -0.51 -17.75
N TYR A 60 -21.24 -0.01 -18.06
CA TYR A 60 -20.74 0.20 -19.41
C TYR A 60 -19.38 -0.49 -19.54
N SER A 61 -19.13 -1.08 -20.71
CA SER A 61 -17.82 -1.57 -21.09
C SER A 61 -17.36 -0.87 -22.37
N LEU A 62 -16.10 -0.46 -22.44
CA LEU A 62 -15.47 0.04 -23.65
C LEU A 62 -14.54 -1.05 -24.17
N ASP A 63 -15.00 -1.80 -25.16
CA ASP A 63 -14.23 -2.88 -25.77
C ASP A 63 -13.36 -2.32 -26.89
N ILE A 64 -12.10 -2.73 -26.91
CA ILE A 64 -11.08 -2.29 -27.86
C ILE A 64 -10.66 -3.51 -28.67
N ASP A 65 -10.91 -3.47 -29.98
CA ASP A 65 -10.54 -4.56 -30.89
C ASP A 65 -9.02 -4.55 -31.22
N GLU A 66 -8.57 -5.59 -31.92
CA GLU A 66 -7.17 -5.71 -32.37
C GLU A 66 -6.76 -4.61 -33.36
N ASN A 67 -7.73 -3.94 -34.01
CA ASN A 67 -7.51 -2.84 -34.93
C ASN A 67 -7.48 -1.47 -34.22
N GLY A 68 -7.77 -1.42 -32.92
CA GLY A 68 -7.87 -0.19 -32.14
C GLY A 68 -9.20 0.55 -32.30
N VAL A 69 -10.27 -0.11 -32.73
CA VAL A 69 -11.63 0.45 -32.73
C VAL A 69 -12.23 0.26 -31.34
N ILE A 70 -12.74 1.34 -30.76
CA ILE A 70 -13.43 1.31 -29.48
C ILE A 70 -14.94 1.20 -29.72
N THR A 71 -15.57 0.19 -29.14
CA THR A 71 -17.02 0.00 -29.16
C THR A 71 -17.59 0.03 -27.74
N PRO A 72 -18.56 0.91 -27.45
CA PRO A 72 -19.24 0.87 -26.17
C PRO A 72 -20.21 -0.32 -26.13
N VAL A 73 -20.31 -0.94 -24.96
CA VAL A 73 -21.12 -2.12 -24.69
C VAL A 73 -21.93 -1.85 -23.44
N ILE A 74 -23.24 -2.07 -23.51
CA ILE A 74 -24.17 -1.90 -22.39
C ILE A 74 -24.83 -3.24 -22.14
N ASN A 75 -24.71 -3.76 -20.92
CA ASN A 75 -25.26 -5.07 -20.54
C ASN A 75 -24.89 -6.20 -21.54
N GLY A 76 -23.65 -6.20 -22.03
CA GLY A 76 -23.13 -7.20 -22.95
C GLY A 76 -23.57 -7.07 -24.41
N LYS A 77 -24.22 -5.96 -24.81
CA LYS A 77 -24.56 -5.67 -26.21
C LYS A 77 -23.83 -4.44 -26.71
N SER A 78 -23.27 -4.51 -27.91
CA SER A 78 -22.71 -3.35 -28.61
C SER A 78 -23.77 -2.25 -28.71
N ALA A 79 -23.43 -1.08 -28.24
CA ALA A 79 -24.25 0.11 -28.27
C ALA A 79 -23.63 1.16 -29.19
N ASP A 80 -24.46 2.12 -29.59
CA ASP A 80 -23.97 3.32 -30.25
C ASP A 80 -23.41 4.31 -29.23
N TRP A 81 -22.63 5.26 -29.72
CA TRP A 81 -22.10 6.33 -28.89
C TRP A 81 -23.21 7.29 -28.47
N ASP A 82 -23.33 7.49 -27.16
CA ASP A 82 -24.22 8.45 -26.54
C ASP A 82 -23.46 9.30 -25.50
N ARG A 83 -24.19 10.19 -24.81
CA ARG A 83 -23.63 11.02 -23.72
C ARG A 83 -22.95 10.20 -22.61
N HIS A 84 -23.44 9.00 -22.32
CA HIS A 84 -22.93 8.16 -21.24
C HIS A 84 -21.65 7.45 -21.67
N SER A 85 -21.66 6.83 -22.85
CA SER A 85 -20.52 6.23 -23.53
C SER A 85 -19.38 7.24 -23.71
N TYR A 86 -19.71 8.48 -24.08
CA TYR A 86 -18.73 9.56 -24.21
C TYR A 86 -18.11 9.94 -22.85
N ALA A 87 -18.92 10.02 -21.78
CA ALA A 87 -18.40 10.25 -20.44
C ALA A 87 -17.44 9.13 -19.99
N CYS A 88 -17.74 7.88 -20.34
CA CYS A 88 -16.85 6.74 -20.09
C CYS A 88 -15.51 6.89 -20.80
N LEU A 89 -15.52 7.37 -22.05
CA LEU A 89 -14.29 7.61 -22.81
C LEU A 89 -13.41 8.69 -22.16
N LEU A 90 -14.02 9.79 -21.70
CA LEU A 90 -13.31 10.85 -20.96
C LEU A 90 -12.72 10.33 -19.65
N GLN A 91 -13.46 9.47 -18.93
CA GLN A 91 -12.97 8.85 -17.72
C GLN A 91 -11.76 7.94 -18.01
N ALA A 92 -11.84 7.11 -19.06
CA ALA A 92 -10.73 6.27 -19.49
C ALA A 92 -9.49 7.09 -19.86
N GLU A 93 -9.65 8.18 -20.63
CA GLU A 93 -8.57 9.12 -20.97
C GLU A 93 -7.93 9.72 -19.71
N SER A 94 -8.74 10.14 -18.73
CA SER A 94 -8.24 10.77 -17.50
C SER A 94 -7.40 9.82 -16.65
N GLU A 95 -7.77 8.54 -16.58
CA GLU A 95 -7.05 7.54 -15.81
C GLU A 95 -5.67 7.24 -16.42
N MET A 96 -5.53 7.41 -17.73
CA MET A 96 -4.26 7.23 -18.44
C MET A 96 -3.23 8.34 -18.18
N HIS A 97 -3.68 9.49 -17.67
CA HIS A 97 -2.82 10.59 -17.25
C HIS A 97 -2.39 10.49 -15.79
N LEU A 98 -2.93 9.54 -15.02
CA LEU A 98 -2.34 9.19 -13.73
C LEU A 98 -0.97 8.57 -14.01
N PRO A 99 0.11 9.14 -13.43
CA PRO A 99 1.44 8.59 -13.62
C PRO A 99 1.42 7.10 -13.23
N ASP A 100 1.99 6.30 -14.13
CA ASP A 100 2.28 4.87 -14.04
C ASP A 100 2.40 4.41 -12.57
N PRO A 101 1.74 3.30 -12.19
CA PRO A 101 1.56 2.94 -10.80
C PRO A 101 2.92 2.90 -10.14
N ARG A 102 3.05 3.72 -9.09
CA ARG A 102 4.11 3.72 -8.08
C ARG A 102 4.99 2.50 -8.28
N GLU A 103 6.18 2.68 -8.87
CA GLU A 103 7.18 1.64 -9.07
C GLU A 103 6.94 0.56 -8.03
N HIS A 104 6.55 -0.65 -8.44
CA HIS A 104 6.31 -1.74 -7.51
C HIS A 104 7.47 -1.72 -6.53
N GLN A 105 7.26 -1.17 -5.32
CA GLN A 105 8.34 -1.06 -4.36
C GLN A 105 8.59 -2.50 -4.02
N ALA A 106 9.61 -3.08 -4.65
CA ALA A 106 9.96 -4.48 -4.55
C ALA A 106 9.78 -4.82 -3.08
N HIS A 107 8.77 -5.65 -2.74
CA HIS A 107 8.38 -5.91 -1.37
C HIS A 107 9.67 -6.07 -0.58
N LYS A 108 9.97 -5.14 0.34
CA LYS A 108 11.32 -4.98 0.90
C LYS A 108 11.84 -6.35 1.30
N LYS A 109 12.65 -6.95 0.43
CA LYS A 109 13.21 -8.27 0.68
C LYS A 109 14.34 -7.99 1.63
N TYR A 110 14.05 -8.10 2.92
CA TYR A 110 15.06 -7.86 3.94
C TYR A 110 16.21 -8.82 3.65
N THR A 111 17.40 -8.26 3.44
CA THR A 111 18.61 -9.07 3.46
C THR A 111 18.71 -9.72 4.84
N ARG A 112 19.38 -10.88 4.93
CA ARG A 112 19.59 -11.59 6.21
C ARG A 112 20.12 -10.63 7.30
N GLU A 113 21.05 -9.76 6.94
CA GLU A 113 21.60 -8.72 7.81
C GLU A 113 20.57 -7.66 8.22
N GLY A 114 19.75 -7.19 7.28
CA GLY A 114 18.66 -6.25 7.56
C GLY A 114 17.62 -6.83 8.51
N MET A 115 17.30 -8.12 8.35
CA MET A 115 16.40 -8.84 9.25
C MET A 115 17.00 -8.99 10.65
N ILE A 116 18.29 -9.32 10.78
CA ILE A 116 18.99 -9.39 12.07
C ILE A 116 18.96 -8.03 12.77
N LYS A 117 19.30 -6.94 12.07
CA LYS A 117 19.30 -5.58 12.63
C LYS A 117 17.92 -5.18 13.14
N ARG A 118 16.87 -5.44 12.35
CA ARG A 118 15.48 -5.17 12.75
C ARG A 118 15.07 -5.98 13.98
N VAL A 119 15.34 -7.28 14.01
CA VAL A 119 14.98 -8.14 15.15
C VAL A 119 15.70 -7.69 16.42
N LEU A 120 16.98 -7.32 16.33
CA LEU A 120 17.72 -6.78 17.47
C LEU A 120 17.13 -5.47 17.96
N GLN A 121 16.74 -4.57 17.06
CA GLN A 121 16.12 -3.30 17.41
C GLN A 121 14.74 -3.51 18.06
N GLU A 122 13.92 -4.42 17.53
CA GLU A 122 12.65 -4.81 18.15
C GLU A 122 12.84 -5.42 19.55
N ARG A 123 13.86 -6.26 19.74
CA ARG A 123 14.21 -6.84 21.05
C ARG A 123 14.67 -5.77 22.04
N LYS A 124 15.47 -4.80 21.58
CA LYS A 124 15.91 -3.66 22.39
C LYS A 124 14.73 -2.80 22.84
N LEU A 125 13.84 -2.43 21.93
CA LEU A 125 12.64 -1.66 22.26
C LEU A 125 11.72 -2.41 23.23
N LYS A 126 11.59 -3.73 23.09
CA LYS A 126 10.85 -4.56 24.06
C LYS A 126 11.49 -4.58 25.44
N ALA A 127 12.82 -4.63 25.51
CA ALA A 127 13.54 -4.58 26.78
C ALA A 127 13.43 -3.19 27.44
N GLU A 128 13.52 -2.11 26.66
CA GLU A 128 13.38 -0.73 27.16
C GLU A 128 11.98 -0.43 27.69
N LYS A 129 10.94 -0.97 27.02
CA LYS A 129 9.54 -0.81 27.47
C LYS A 129 9.13 -1.78 28.58
N ALA A 130 9.88 -2.84 28.79
CA ALA A 130 9.55 -3.84 29.78
C ALA A 130 9.80 -3.30 31.19
N GLU A 131 8.75 -3.27 32.00
CA GLU A 131 8.89 -3.02 33.43
C GLU A 131 9.34 -4.31 34.12
N TYR A 132 10.55 -4.27 34.66
CA TYR A 132 11.14 -5.38 35.39
C TYR A 132 11.03 -5.14 36.90
N ARG A 133 10.51 -6.13 37.63
CA ARG A 133 10.58 -6.16 39.09
C ARG A 133 11.58 -7.21 39.52
N ILE A 134 12.59 -6.79 40.29
CA ILE A 134 13.56 -7.68 40.89
C ILE A 134 13.15 -7.96 42.33
N GLN A 135 13.02 -9.23 42.67
CA GLN A 135 12.91 -9.70 44.05
C GLN A 135 14.27 -10.28 44.45
N TRP A 136 14.96 -9.56 45.32
CA TRP A 136 16.25 -9.98 45.86
C TRP A 136 16.05 -11.08 46.91
N ALA A 137 16.95 -12.05 46.92
CA ALA A 137 16.96 -13.10 47.94
C ALA A 137 17.65 -12.56 49.21
N GLY A 138 17.18 -13.00 50.37
CA GLY A 138 17.71 -12.55 51.67
C GLY A 138 19.10 -13.09 52.04
N ASN A 139 19.76 -13.85 51.15
CA ASN A 139 21.06 -14.45 51.41
C ASN A 139 21.99 -14.31 50.19
N ILE A 140 23.31 -14.41 50.45
CA ILE A 140 24.38 -14.23 49.44
C ILE A 140 24.42 -15.34 48.37
N TYR A 141 23.59 -16.38 48.51
CA TYR A 141 23.53 -17.53 47.61
C TYR A 141 22.12 -17.76 47.03
N GLY A 142 21.15 -16.90 47.31
CA GLY A 142 19.75 -17.16 46.96
C GLY A 142 19.40 -16.73 45.55
N ASP A 143 18.47 -17.45 44.96
CA ASP A 143 17.96 -17.17 43.63
C ASP A 143 17.14 -15.87 43.65
N HIS A 144 17.55 -14.90 42.84
CA HIS A 144 16.78 -13.67 42.61
C HIS A 144 15.71 -13.93 41.56
N ILE A 145 14.51 -13.38 41.76
CA ILE A 145 13.40 -13.52 40.81
C ILE A 145 13.24 -12.20 40.05
N LEU A 146 13.36 -12.26 38.72
CA LEU A 146 13.10 -11.16 37.80
C LEU A 146 11.77 -11.47 37.14
N THR A 147 10.78 -10.67 37.46
CA THR A 147 9.48 -10.76 36.83
C THR A 147 9.35 -9.64 35.82
N ASN A 148 9.14 -9.98 34.55
CA ASN A 148 8.72 -9.03 33.53
C ASN A 148 7.21 -8.83 33.67
N ILE A 149 6.76 -7.63 34.02
CA ILE A 149 5.35 -7.39 34.36
C ILE A 149 4.47 -7.39 33.10
N SER A 150 5.04 -7.11 31.93
CA SER A 150 4.30 -7.02 30.65
C SER A 150 4.07 -8.36 29.95
N PHE A 151 4.71 -9.45 30.38
CA PHE A 151 4.53 -10.79 29.82
C PHE A 151 4.41 -11.81 30.95
N SER A 152 3.28 -12.53 30.99
CA SER A 152 2.98 -13.63 31.90
C SER A 152 3.85 -14.88 31.67
N LYS A 153 5.18 -14.73 31.68
CA LYS A 153 6.15 -15.83 31.70
C LYS A 153 7.26 -15.52 32.69
N ASN A 154 7.27 -16.25 33.81
CA ASN A 154 8.36 -16.25 34.78
C ASN A 154 9.62 -16.85 34.13
N LEU A 155 10.66 -16.04 33.93
CA LEU A 155 12.00 -16.55 33.60
C LEU A 155 12.83 -16.59 34.89
N MET A 156 13.18 -17.79 35.36
CA MET A 156 14.21 -17.97 36.39
C MET A 156 15.59 -17.87 35.75
N TYR A 157 16.47 -17.06 36.32
CA TYR A 157 17.89 -17.01 35.96
C TYR A 157 18.71 -17.35 37.22
N ARG A 158 19.70 -18.22 37.05
CA ARG A 158 20.66 -18.56 38.09
C ARG A 158 21.94 -17.78 37.82
N THR A 159 22.25 -16.80 38.66
CA THR A 159 23.52 -16.08 38.54
C THR A 159 24.63 -16.93 39.16
N LEU A 160 25.47 -17.54 38.32
CA LEU A 160 26.76 -18.06 38.78
C LEU A 160 27.71 -16.86 38.86
N MET A 161 27.94 -16.34 40.07
CA MET A 161 29.02 -15.37 40.26
C MET A 161 30.36 -16.06 40.00
N PRO A 162 31.24 -15.50 39.14
CA PRO A 162 32.65 -15.88 39.17
C PRO A 162 33.20 -15.49 40.55
N LYS A 163 33.98 -16.39 41.17
CA LYS A 163 34.64 -16.16 42.46
C LYS A 163 35.26 -14.77 42.48
N LEU A 164 34.78 -13.87 43.35
CA LEU A 164 35.47 -12.63 43.66
C LEU A 164 36.82 -13.00 44.29
N SER A 165 37.90 -12.89 43.52
CA SER A 165 39.22 -12.68 44.09
C SER A 165 39.27 -11.25 44.63
N PHE A 166 39.30 -11.13 45.95
CA PHE A 166 39.59 -9.89 46.65
C PHE A 166 40.98 -9.39 46.21
N PHE A 167 41.05 -8.31 45.43
CA PHE A 167 42.28 -7.56 45.25
C PHE A 167 42.10 -6.17 45.87
N ARG A 168 42.83 -5.96 46.98
CA ARG A 168 42.87 -4.72 47.76
C ARG A 168 43.77 -3.72 47.02
N ASN A 169 43.22 -2.54 46.76
CA ASN A 169 43.84 -1.22 46.54
C ASN A 169 45.21 -1.13 45.84
N GLY A 170 45.22 -0.41 44.72
CA GLY A 170 46.38 0.38 44.29
C GLY A 170 46.35 0.78 42.81
N SER A 171 46.26 2.09 42.55
CA SER A 171 46.67 2.81 41.33
C SER A 171 45.94 2.57 39.98
N LYS A 172 45.09 3.56 39.62
CA LYS A 172 45.19 4.48 38.46
C LYS A 172 45.26 3.94 37.00
N PHE A 173 44.52 4.66 36.13
CA PHE A 173 44.48 4.74 34.64
C PHE A 173 43.63 3.69 33.90
N ILE A 174 42.45 4.05 33.36
CA ILE A 174 42.12 4.79 32.10
C ILE A 174 42.41 3.97 30.83
N SER A 175 41.45 4.06 29.88
CA SER A 175 41.49 3.74 28.45
C SER A 175 41.38 2.26 28.10
N LEU A 176 40.77 1.82 27.02
CA LEU A 176 39.97 2.39 25.93
C LEU A 176 39.55 1.16 25.09
N LEU A 177 38.50 1.34 24.28
CA LEU A 177 38.29 0.75 22.95
C LEU A 177 38.58 -0.74 22.68
N GLU A 178 37.56 -1.37 22.07
CA GLU A 178 37.65 -2.37 20.99
C GLU A 178 38.34 -3.72 21.25
N ALA A 179 37.59 -4.81 21.07
CA ALA A 179 37.73 -5.64 19.86
C ALA A 179 36.80 -6.88 19.91
N CYS A 180 36.19 -7.14 18.74
CA CYS A 180 35.53 -8.36 18.26
C CYS A 180 34.13 -8.72 18.76
#